data_AF-A0A2G9T3F4-F1
#
_entry.id   AF-A0A2G9T3F4-F1
#
_cell.length_a   1.000
_cell.length_b   1.000
_cell.length_c   1.000
_cell.angle_alpha   90.00
_cell.angle_beta   90.00
_cell.angle_gamma   90.00
#
_symmetry.space_group_name_H-M   'P 1'
#
loop_
_entity.id
_entity.type
_entity.pdbx_description
1 polymer ?
#
loop_
_entity_poly.entity_id
_entity_poly.type
_entity_poly.pdbx_seq_one_letter_code
_entity_poly.pdbx_strand_id
1 'polypeptide(L)'
;MPSAAKTKSGRIFRAPTDQARKLERRRENKKNKRDRQQIRQTIAKCYDVDDSTSKMLAIERQIVGLDKPQFHIDVLKKKQRTIMEMVNKRRAVLQTLKEEKELKELNEKLHHYYSDCKKLQALA
;
A
#
# COMPACT_ATOMS: atom_id res chain seq x y z
N MET A 1 30.39 25.10 25.65
CA MET A 1 29.63 25.03 24.39
C MET A 1 28.98 26.38 24.14
N PRO A 2 29.48 27.25 23.26
CA PRO A 2 28.91 28.58 23.10
C PRO A 2 27.62 28.50 22.27
N SER A 3 26.54 29.01 22.87
CA SER A 3 25.21 29.22 22.28
C SER A 3 25.30 30.16 21.07
N ALA A 4 24.56 29.85 20.01
CA ALA A 4 24.57 30.63 18.76
C ALA A 4 24.30 32.13 19.02
N ALA A 5 25.20 32.99 18.54
CA ALA A 5 25.08 34.44 18.67
C ALA A 5 23.77 34.94 18.02
N LYS A 6 22.90 35.58 18.81
CA LYS A 6 21.70 36.25 18.30
C LYS A 6 22.11 37.59 17.68
N THR A 7 21.53 37.95 16.54
CA THR A 7 21.69 39.28 15.94
C THR A 7 20.95 40.35 16.77
N LYS A 8 21.26 41.63 16.57
CA LYS A 8 20.56 42.77 17.24
C LYS A 8 19.03 42.75 17.07
N SER A 9 18.50 42.04 16.07
CA SER A 9 17.07 41.85 15.82
C SER A 9 16.48 40.59 16.48
N GLY A 10 17.22 39.90 17.35
CA GLY A 10 16.78 38.69 18.04
C GLY A 10 16.77 37.42 17.19
N ARG A 11 17.11 37.50 15.89
CA ARG A 11 17.23 36.33 15.02
C ARG A 11 18.55 35.60 15.32
N ILE A 12 18.50 34.27 15.39
CA ILE A 12 19.70 33.46 15.53
C ILE A 12 20.55 33.69 14.27
N PHE A 13 21.78 34.21 14.44
CA PHE A 13 22.69 34.38 13.31
C PHE A 13 23.07 33.00 12.79
N ARG A 14 22.67 32.71 11.56
CA ARG A 14 23.06 31.50 10.84
C ARG A 14 23.91 31.94 9.66
N ALA A 15 25.14 31.46 9.60
CA ALA A 15 26.02 31.74 8.47
C ALA A 15 25.29 31.45 7.15
N PRO A 16 25.37 32.33 6.14
CA PRO A 16 24.69 32.14 4.86
C PRO A 16 24.96 30.76 4.22
N THR A 17 26.17 30.22 4.43
CA THR A 17 26.58 28.86 4.01
C THR A 17 25.90 27.73 4.78
N ASP A 18 25.56 27.93 6.06
CA ASP A 18 24.77 26.96 6.84
C ASP A 18 23.30 26.97 6.41
N GLN A 19 22.77 28.15 6.07
CA GLN A 19 21.42 28.27 5.52
C GLN A 19 21.30 27.61 4.14
N ALA A 20 22.29 27.80 3.27
CA ALA A 20 22.35 27.16 1.96
C ALA A 20 22.40 25.62 2.06
N ARG A 21 23.30 25.06 2.89
CA ARG A 21 23.38 23.60 3.13
C ARG A 21 22.10 23.01 3.71
N LYS A 22 21.43 23.75 4.60
CA LYS A 22 20.13 23.31 5.15
C LYS A 22 19.04 23.29 4.07
N LEU A 23 19.05 24.26 3.16
CA LEU A 23 18.11 24.32 2.05
C LEU A 23 18.32 23.16 1.06
N GLU A 24 19.58 22.84 0.74
CA GLU A 24 19.94 21.70 -0.10
C GLU A 24 19.51 20.38 0.51
N ARG A 25 19.85 20.13 1.78
CA ARG A 25 19.36 18.93 2.51
C ARG A 25 17.84 18.81 2.49
N ARG A 26 17.12 19.93 2.61
CA ARG A 26 15.65 19.92 2.52
C ARG A 26 15.16 19.53 1.12
N ARG A 27 15.81 20.01 0.06
CA ARG A 27 15.48 19.66 -1.33
C ARG A 27 15.76 18.17 -1.59
N GLU A 28 16.91 17.67 -1.15
CA GLU A 28 17.30 16.26 -1.26
C GLU A 28 16.33 15.34 -0.51
N ASN A 29 16.00 15.67 0.74
CA ASN A 29 15.00 14.90 1.51
C ASN A 29 13.63 14.87 0.84
N LYS A 30 13.23 15.96 0.18
CA LYS A 30 11.98 16.02 -0.58
C LYS A 30 12.03 15.13 -1.82
N LYS A 31 13.17 15.08 -2.53
CA LYS A 31 13.41 14.16 -3.65
C LYS A 31 13.35 12.70 -3.17
N ASN A 32 14.11 12.35 -2.13
CA ASN A 32 14.14 10.99 -1.56
C ASN A 32 12.76 10.52 -1.05
N LYS A 33 11.92 11.45 -0.57
CA LYS A 33 10.53 11.13 -0.19
C LYS A 33 9.66 10.84 -1.42
N ARG A 34 9.80 11.61 -2.50
CA ARG A 34 9.12 11.36 -3.78
C ARG A 34 9.54 10.02 -4.38
N ASP A 35 10.84 9.75 -4.43
CA ASP A 35 11.39 8.52 -5.00
C ASP A 35 10.90 7.30 -4.21
N ARG A 36 10.92 7.35 -2.87
CA ARG A 36 10.32 6.29 -2.02
C ARG A 36 8.83 6.10 -2.28
N GLN A 37 8.09 7.17 -2.51
CA GLN A 37 6.67 7.09 -2.80
C GLN A 37 6.42 6.47 -4.18
N GLN A 38 7.24 6.80 -5.18
CA GLN A 38 7.18 6.24 -6.51
C GLN A 38 7.54 4.75 -6.52
N ILE A 39 8.58 4.34 -5.80
CA ILE A 39 8.93 2.91 -5.59
C ILE A 39 7.75 2.17 -4.94
N ARG A 40 7.13 2.74 -3.90
CA ARG A 40 5.95 2.12 -3.26
C ARG A 40 4.77 1.99 -4.23
N GLN A 41 4.55 2.99 -5.08
CA GLN A 41 3.51 2.93 -6.10
C GLN A 41 3.82 1.86 -7.15
N THR A 42 5.07 1.76 -7.62
CA THR A 42 5.51 0.72 -8.56
C THR A 42 5.36 -0.68 -7.97
N ILE A 43 5.79 -0.90 -6.72
CA ILE A 43 5.60 -2.19 -6.03
C ILE A 43 4.11 -2.53 -5.90
N ALA A 44 3.26 -1.55 -5.57
CA ALA A 44 1.82 -1.76 -5.50
C ALA A 44 1.19 -2.08 -6.86
N LYS A 45 1.70 -1.50 -7.96
CA LYS A 45 1.28 -1.84 -9.34
C LYS A 45 1.65 -3.27 -9.72
N CYS A 46 2.82 -3.75 -9.28
CA CYS A 46 3.30 -5.10 -9.55
C CYS A 46 2.62 -6.19 -8.69
N TYR A 47 1.71 -5.82 -7.78
CA TYR A 47 1.03 -6.79 -6.94
C TYR A 47 -0.03 -7.54 -7.75
N ASP A 48 0.23 -8.78 -8.13
CA ASP A 48 -0.64 -9.56 -9.00
C ASP A 48 -2.02 -9.81 -8.37
N VAL A 49 -3.07 -9.28 -9.02
CA VAL A 49 -4.45 -9.39 -8.55
C VAL A 49 -4.98 -10.79 -8.80
N ASP A 50 -4.55 -11.46 -9.88
CA ASP A 50 -5.02 -12.81 -10.22
C ASP A 50 -4.52 -13.83 -9.20
N ASP A 51 -3.21 -13.81 -8.92
CA ASP A 51 -2.62 -14.65 -7.87
C ASP A 51 -3.26 -14.36 -6.49
N SER A 52 -3.57 -13.09 -6.21
CA SER A 52 -4.21 -12.70 -4.96
C SER A 52 -5.64 -13.22 -4.82
N THR A 53 -6.48 -13.09 -5.85
CA THR A 53 -7.86 -13.58 -5.82
C THR A 53 -7.88 -15.11 -5.77
N SER A 54 -7.00 -15.80 -6.52
CA SER A 54 -6.85 -17.25 -6.45
C SER A 54 -6.48 -17.74 -5.04
N LYS A 55 -5.50 -17.10 -4.38
CA LYS A 55 -5.11 -17.43 -2.99
C LYS A 55 -6.26 -17.18 -2.00
N MET A 56 -6.99 -16.08 -2.15
CA MET A 56 -8.13 -15.79 -1.28
C MET A 56 -9.27 -16.79 -1.48
N LEU A 57 -9.54 -17.25 -2.71
CA LEU A 57 -10.55 -18.29 -2.97
C LEU A 57 -10.17 -19.64 -2.37
N ALA A 58 -8.90 -20.04 -2.45
CA ALA A 58 -8.41 -21.25 -1.81
C ALA A 58 -8.57 -21.19 -0.27
N ILE A 59 -8.40 -20.01 0.32
CA ILE A 59 -8.67 -19.78 1.74
C ILE A 59 -10.18 -19.84 2.02
N GLU A 60 -11.02 -19.22 1.19
CA GLU A 60 -12.48 -19.25 1.36
C GLU A 60 -13.01 -20.68 1.36
N ARG A 61 -12.56 -21.53 0.41
CA ARG A 61 -12.92 -22.96 0.36
C ARG A 61 -12.61 -23.70 1.66
N GLN A 62 -11.48 -23.40 2.30
CA GLN A 62 -11.13 -23.96 3.61
C GLN A 62 -11.98 -23.39 4.74
N ILE A 63 -12.36 -22.11 4.68
CA ILE A 63 -13.22 -21.46 5.67
C ILE A 63 -14.63 -22.04 5.64
N VAL A 64 -15.19 -22.26 4.45
CA VAL A 64 -16.54 -22.81 4.27
C VAL A 64 -16.58 -24.34 4.42
N GLY A 65 -15.45 -25.00 4.64
CA GLY A 65 -15.38 -26.44 4.90
C GLY A 65 -15.43 -27.33 3.65
N LEU A 66 -15.31 -26.76 2.45
CA LEU A 66 -15.22 -27.52 1.20
C LEU A 66 -13.87 -28.22 1.05
N ASP A 67 -12.81 -27.62 1.60
CA ASP A 67 -11.48 -28.19 1.64
C ASP A 67 -11.01 -28.33 3.11
N LYS A 68 -10.14 -29.31 3.38
CA LYS A 68 -9.57 -29.50 4.73
C LYS A 68 -8.79 -28.25 5.15
N PRO A 69 -9.14 -27.60 6.28
CA PRO A 69 -8.45 -26.39 6.71
C PRO A 69 -7.01 -26.70 7.14
N GLN A 70 -6.06 -25.97 6.55
CA GLN A 70 -4.65 -26.09 6.91
C GLN A 70 -4.31 -25.38 8.24
N PHE A 71 -5.10 -24.36 8.60
CA PHE A 71 -4.95 -23.58 9.82
C PHE A 71 -6.32 -23.39 10.49
N HIS A 72 -6.32 -22.91 11.74
CA HIS A 72 -7.55 -22.46 12.39
C HIS A 72 -8.28 -21.39 11.55
N ILE A 73 -9.61 -21.40 11.57
CA ILE A 73 -10.47 -20.52 10.76
C ILE A 73 -10.12 -19.04 10.94
N ASP A 74 -9.81 -18.61 12.17
CA ASP A 74 -9.43 -17.21 12.42
C ASP A 74 -8.11 -16.81 11.76
N VAL A 75 -7.15 -17.75 11.67
CA VAL A 75 -5.88 -17.53 10.97
C VAL A 75 -6.13 -17.43 9.46
N LEU A 76 -7.03 -18.28 8.92
CA LEU A 76 -7.45 -18.22 7.52
C LEU A 76 -8.12 -16.87 7.20
N LYS A 77 -9.09 -16.44 8.00
CA LYS A 77 -9.74 -15.13 7.86
C LYS A 77 -8.74 -13.97 7.94
N LYS A 78 -7.76 -14.05 8.84
CA LYS A 78 -6.69 -13.03 8.96
C LYS A 78 -5.83 -12.98 7.69
N LYS A 79 -5.42 -14.13 7.15
CA LYS A 79 -4.65 -14.21 5.90
C LYS A 79 -5.42 -13.63 4.72
N GLN A 80 -6.70 -14.00 4.57
CA GLN A 80 -7.58 -13.46 3.53
C GLN A 80 -7.69 -11.92 3.64
N ARG A 81 -7.87 -11.39 4.86
CA ARG A 81 -7.91 -9.95 5.12
C ARG A 81 -6.61 -9.24 4.71
N THR A 82 -5.46 -9.79 5.06
CA THR A 82 -4.17 -9.21 4.69
C THR A 82 -3.97 -9.16 3.17
N ILE A 83 -4.38 -10.20 2.43
CA ILE A 83 -4.30 -10.21 0.96
C ILE A 83 -5.24 -9.14 0.39
N MET A 84 -6.47 -9.05 0.89
CA MET A 84 -7.44 -8.04 0.47
C MET A 84 -6.95 -6.60 0.73
N GLU A 85 -6.27 -6.35 1.85
CA GLU A 85 -5.65 -5.05 2.14
C GLU A 85 -4.59 -4.68 1.09
N MET A 86 -3.81 -5.64 0.61
CA MET A 86 -2.82 -5.41 -0.45
C MET A 86 -3.48 -5.07 -1.79
N VAL A 87 -4.56 -5.79 -2.15
CA VAL A 87 -5.35 -5.48 -3.35
C VAL A 87 -5.98 -4.09 -3.26
N ASN A 88 -6.51 -3.71 -2.10
CA ASN A 88 -7.07 -2.38 -1.87
C ASN A 88 -6.01 -1.27 -1.95
N LYS A 89 -4.77 -1.53 -1.51
CA LYS A 89 -3.65 -0.59 -1.71
C LYS A 89 -3.33 -0.41 -3.19
N ARG A 90 -3.31 -1.49 -3.99
CA ARG A 90 -3.16 -1.40 -5.46
C ARG A 90 -4.29 -0.57 -6.07
N ARG A 91 -5.55 -0.85 -5.68
CA ARG A 91 -6.72 -0.07 -6.13
C ARG A 91 -6.58 1.42 -5.84
N ALA A 92 -6.18 1.78 -4.62
CA ALA A 92 -5.96 3.17 -4.23
C ALA A 92 -4.86 3.83 -5.07
N VAL A 93 -3.76 3.12 -5.37
CA VAL A 93 -2.71 3.64 -6.25
C VAL A 93 -3.23 3.91 -7.66
N LEU A 94 -3.94 2.94 -8.27
CA LEU A 94 -4.51 3.12 -9.60
C LEU A 94 -5.49 4.31 -9.65
N GLN A 95 -6.30 4.48 -8.59
CA GLN A 95 -7.20 5.63 -8.46
C GLN A 95 -6.44 6.96 -8.37
N THR A 96 -5.35 7.03 -7.60
CA THR A 96 -4.53 8.25 -7.51
C THR A 96 -3.83 8.59 -8.83
N LEU A 97 -3.47 7.58 -9.62
CA LEU A 97 -2.80 7.75 -10.90
C LEU A 97 -3.77 7.96 -12.06
N LYS A 98 -5.08 7.87 -11.82
CA LYS A 98 -6.13 7.95 -12.84
C LYS A 98 -5.95 6.92 -13.96
N GLU A 99 -5.45 5.73 -13.62
CA GLU A 99 -5.31 4.61 -14.56
C GLU A 99 -6.64 3.86 -14.68
N GLU A 100 -7.61 4.49 -15.35
CA GLU A 100 -9.02 4.06 -15.37
C GLU A 100 -9.20 2.66 -15.95
N LYS A 101 -8.43 2.30 -16.99
CA LYS A 101 -8.48 0.96 -17.60
C LYS A 101 -8.08 -0.13 -16.60
N GLU A 102 -6.91 0.01 -15.99
CA GLU A 102 -6.42 -0.97 -14.99
C GLU A 102 -7.31 -1.00 -13.74
N LEU A 103 -7.84 0.15 -13.34
CA LEU A 103 -8.77 0.24 -12.20
C LEU A 103 -10.07 -0.52 -12.49
N LYS A 104 -10.60 -0.40 -13.72
CA LYS A 104 -11.78 -1.14 -14.17
C LYS A 104 -11.51 -2.64 -14.18
N GLU A 105 -10.41 -3.10 -14.77
CA GLU A 105 -10.00 -4.51 -14.78
C GLU A 105 -9.83 -5.07 -13.36
N LEU A 106 -9.21 -4.32 -12.45
CA LEU A 106 -9.06 -4.72 -11.04
C LEU A 106 -10.42 -4.85 -10.35
N ASN A 107 -11.35 -3.92 -10.59
CA ASN A 107 -12.69 -3.97 -10.00
C ASN A 107 -13.51 -5.14 -10.54
N GLU A 108 -13.40 -5.45 -11.84
CA GLU A 108 -14.04 -6.63 -12.45
C GLU A 108 -13.51 -7.92 -11.80
N LYS A 109 -12.20 -8.05 -11.63
CA LYS A 109 -11.59 -9.20 -10.93
C LYS A 109 -12.06 -9.34 -9.49
N LEU A 110 -12.17 -8.23 -8.76
CA LEU A 110 -12.74 -8.23 -7.41
C LEU A 110 -14.21 -8.63 -7.41
N HIS A 111 -15.00 -8.16 -8.39
CA HIS A 111 -16.39 -8.54 -8.53
C HIS A 111 -16.55 -10.05 -8.78
N HIS A 112 -15.72 -10.62 -9.67
CA HIS A 112 -15.67 -12.07 -9.89
C HIS A 112 -15.32 -12.83 -8.62
N TYR A 113 -14.29 -12.39 -7.89
CA TYR A 113 -13.93 -12.95 -6.59
C TYR A 113 -15.12 -12.99 -5.61
N TYR A 114 -15.85 -11.88 -5.44
CA TYR A 114 -17.03 -11.86 -4.56
C TYR A 114 -18.17 -12.74 -5.05
N SER A 115 -18.37 -12.83 -6.37
CA SER A 115 -19.35 -13.76 -6.97
C SER A 115 -18.98 -15.21 -6.65
N ASP A 116 -17.71 -15.57 -6.78
CA ASP A 116 -17.23 -16.92 -6.50
C ASP A 116 -17.31 -17.26 -5.01
N CYS A 117 -16.97 -16.33 -4.10
CA CYS A 117 -17.21 -16.53 -2.67
C CYS A 117 -18.69 -16.84 -2.36
N LYS A 118 -19.63 -16.12 -2.98
CA LYS A 118 -21.07 -16.41 -2.81
C LYS A 118 -21.44 -17.80 -3.30
N LYS A 119 -20.90 -18.24 -4.44
CA LYS A 119 -21.13 -19.60 -4.94
C LYS A 119 -20.55 -20.65 -3.99
N LEU A 120 -19.33 -20.43 -3.48
CA LEU A 120 -18.70 -21.33 -2.52
C LEU A 120 -19.50 -21.45 -1.22
N GLN A 121 -20.02 -20.34 -0.71
CA GLN A 121 -20.89 -20.33 0.49
C GLN A 121 -22.23 -21.04 0.26
N ALA A 122 -22.74 -21.06 -0.97
CA ALA A 122 -23.95 -21.80 -1.31
C ALA A 122 -23.72 -23.31 -1.48
N LEU A 123 -22.47 -23.74 -1.60
CA LEU A 123 -22.08 -25.16 -1.76
C LEU A 123 -21.71 -25.83 -0.43
N ALA A 124 -21.51 -25.07 0.64
CA ALA A 124 -21.21 -25.54 2.00
C ALA A 124 -22.50 -25.71 2.82
#